data_AF-T1CVU1-F1
#
_entry.id   AF-T1CVU1-F1
#
_cell.length_a   1.000
_cell.length_b   1.000
_cell.length_c   1.000
_cell.angle_alpha   90.00
_cell.angle_beta   90.00
_cell.angle_gamma   90.00
#
_symmetry.space_group_name_H-M   'P 1'
#
loop_
_entity.id
_entity.type
_entity.pdbx_description
1 polymer ?
#
loop_
_entity_poly.entity_id
_entity_poly.type
_entity_poly.pdbx_seq_one_letter_code
_entity_poly.pdbx_strand_id
1 'polypeptide(L)'
;MGESKLSFSENEKIERIKAFYREKLHNIEDLKIDFVEKIKANGDLEFDAYVFDFSVNGESQKEILFVKDNFFFSDFASMETLSTSKEKAIKILEKEANARIIEALEEDKDFIITLGSGKKEEFIFSDPLCSFCKEHLAKIDNSYLKSHTLHFIFVSVHGEAGFDRANLIYENIQKAQNDIEKLEIIKNYYEDNINQEPLFAQKSLDLKILFDKYANLGLKYVPYIIEK
;
A
#
# COMPACT_ATOMS: atom_id res chain seq x y z
N MET A 1 13.41 -35.76 -34.62
CA MET A 1 12.48 -34.76 -35.18
C MET A 1 12.02 -33.91 -34.03
N GLY A 2 12.52 -32.67 -33.94
CA GLY A 2 12.16 -31.77 -32.85
C GLY A 2 10.73 -31.31 -33.06
N GLU A 3 9.83 -31.68 -32.16
CA GLU A 3 8.52 -31.04 -32.07
C GLU A 3 8.77 -29.55 -31.84
N SER A 4 8.29 -28.73 -32.79
CA SER A 4 8.12 -27.30 -32.59
C SER A 4 7.39 -27.12 -31.27
N LYS A 5 8.09 -26.68 -30.21
CA LYS A 5 7.43 -26.22 -28.99
C LYS A 5 6.56 -25.06 -29.43
N LEU A 6 5.24 -25.29 -29.52
CA LEU A 6 4.26 -24.24 -29.69
C LEU A 6 4.57 -23.15 -28.67
N SER A 7 5.05 -21.99 -29.12
CA SER A 7 5.33 -20.86 -28.24
C SER A 7 4.18 -19.89 -28.41
N PHE A 8 3.33 -19.75 -27.40
CA PHE A 8 2.29 -18.75 -27.40
C PHE A 8 2.90 -17.35 -27.30
N SER A 9 2.35 -16.40 -28.07
CA SER A 9 2.58 -14.98 -27.86
C SER A 9 2.08 -14.54 -26.47
N GLU A 10 2.51 -13.37 -26.02
CA GLU A 10 2.09 -12.84 -24.72
C GLU A 10 0.57 -12.71 -24.59
N ASN A 11 -0.09 -12.17 -25.61
CA ASN A 11 -1.55 -12.05 -25.63
C ASN A 11 -2.24 -13.42 -25.61
N GLU A 12 -1.71 -14.41 -26.34
CA GLU A 12 -2.26 -15.76 -26.30
C GLU A 12 -2.09 -16.39 -24.91
N LYS A 13 -0.98 -16.15 -24.21
CA LYS A 13 -0.79 -16.61 -22.82
C LYS A 13 -1.82 -15.98 -21.88
N ILE A 14 -2.02 -14.67 -21.97
CA ILE A 14 -3.02 -13.93 -21.17
C ILE A 14 -4.42 -14.51 -21.38
N GLU A 15 -4.85 -14.65 -22.63
CA GLU A 15 -6.19 -15.16 -22.93
C GLU A 15 -6.37 -16.63 -22.56
N ARG A 16 -5.32 -17.46 -22.68
CA ARG A 16 -5.36 -18.86 -22.22
C ARG A 16 -5.47 -18.98 -20.70
N ILE A 17 -4.78 -18.12 -19.94
CA ILE A 17 -4.90 -18.09 -18.47
C ILE A 17 -6.32 -17.68 -18.07
N LYS A 18 -6.86 -16.62 -18.68
CA LYS A 18 -8.27 -16.21 -18.44
C LYS A 18 -9.24 -17.34 -18.78
N ALA A 19 -9.06 -18.01 -19.91
CA ALA A 19 -9.90 -19.14 -20.33
C ALA A 19 -9.83 -20.30 -19.33
N PHE A 20 -8.62 -20.64 -18.84
CA PHE A 20 -8.44 -21.67 -17.82
C PHE A 20 -9.24 -21.36 -16.54
N TYR A 21 -9.14 -20.14 -16.02
CA TYR A 21 -9.87 -19.79 -14.80
C TYR A 21 -11.38 -19.68 -15.02
N ARG A 22 -11.84 -19.16 -16.16
CA ARG A 22 -13.28 -19.17 -16.51
C ARG A 22 -13.85 -20.58 -16.58
N GLU A 23 -13.08 -21.55 -17.10
CA GLU A 23 -13.48 -22.95 -17.11
C GLU A 23 -13.51 -23.54 -15.70
N LYS A 24 -12.46 -23.29 -14.88
CA LYS A 24 -12.36 -23.83 -13.52
C LYS A 24 -13.36 -23.23 -12.54
N LEU A 25 -13.72 -21.97 -12.74
CA LEU A 25 -14.61 -21.18 -11.88
C LEU A 25 -15.95 -20.87 -12.58
N HIS A 26 -16.37 -21.71 -13.53
CA HIS A 26 -17.58 -21.51 -14.34
C HIS A 26 -18.88 -21.40 -13.52
N ASN A 27 -18.85 -21.82 -12.26
CA ASN A 27 -19.96 -21.77 -11.31
C ASN A 27 -20.03 -20.45 -10.52
N ILE A 28 -19.06 -19.55 -10.69
CA ILE A 28 -19.07 -18.22 -10.07
C ILE A 28 -19.74 -17.25 -11.04
N GLU A 29 -20.95 -16.81 -10.70
CA GLU A 29 -21.66 -15.77 -11.44
C GLU A 29 -20.90 -14.44 -11.35
N ASP A 30 -21.00 -13.64 -12.42
CA ASP A 30 -20.37 -12.31 -12.53
C ASP A 30 -18.84 -12.25 -12.35
N LEU A 31 -18.14 -13.38 -12.50
CA LEU A 31 -16.67 -13.42 -12.49
C LEU A 31 -16.08 -12.63 -13.66
N LYS A 32 -15.32 -11.59 -13.34
CA LYS A 32 -14.46 -10.84 -14.27
C LYS A 32 -12.99 -11.16 -13.98
N ILE A 33 -12.21 -11.30 -15.05
CA ILE A 33 -10.77 -11.57 -14.97
C ILE A 33 -10.07 -10.65 -15.96
N ASP A 34 -9.41 -9.64 -15.44
CA ASP A 34 -8.72 -8.62 -16.22
C ASP A 34 -7.20 -8.72 -16.02
N PHE A 35 -6.44 -8.53 -17.10
CA PHE A 35 -4.98 -8.48 -17.00
C PHE A 35 -4.56 -7.06 -16.60
N VAL A 36 -3.74 -6.95 -15.57
CA VAL A 36 -3.32 -5.66 -15.01
C VAL A 36 -1.95 -5.28 -15.55
N GLU A 37 -0.95 -6.11 -15.27
CA GLU A 37 0.44 -5.81 -15.60
C GLU A 37 1.30 -7.08 -15.65
N LYS A 38 2.47 -6.95 -16.27
CA LYS A 38 3.49 -7.98 -16.32
C LYS A 38 4.75 -7.46 -15.64
N ILE A 39 5.24 -8.22 -14.66
CA ILE A 39 6.56 -8.07 -14.08
C ILE A 39 7.49 -9.04 -14.82
N LYS A 40 8.49 -8.50 -15.52
CA LYS A 40 9.46 -9.34 -16.24
C LYS A 40 10.38 -10.04 -15.26
N ALA A 41 10.75 -11.28 -15.58
CA ALA A 41 11.82 -11.98 -14.88
C ALA A 41 13.09 -11.12 -14.82
N ASN A 42 13.76 -11.12 -13.68
CA ASN A 42 14.96 -10.34 -13.42
C ASN A 42 15.86 -11.07 -12.41
N GLY A 43 16.85 -10.38 -11.82
CA GLY A 43 17.75 -10.99 -10.83
C GLY A 43 17.05 -11.47 -9.55
N ASP A 44 15.89 -10.89 -9.22
CA ASP A 44 15.13 -11.18 -8.01
C ASP A 44 13.96 -12.15 -8.25
N LEU A 45 13.44 -12.19 -9.49
CA LEU A 45 12.27 -12.96 -9.90
C LEU A 45 12.58 -13.89 -11.09
N GLU A 46 12.40 -15.20 -10.88
CA GLU A 46 12.86 -16.24 -11.80
C GLU A 46 12.06 -16.33 -13.10
N PHE A 47 10.74 -16.10 -13.04
CA PHE A 47 9.82 -16.18 -14.18
C PHE A 47 9.02 -14.89 -14.32
N ASP A 48 8.51 -14.63 -15.52
CA ASP A 48 7.60 -13.51 -15.71
C ASP A 48 6.36 -13.70 -14.82
N ALA A 49 6.00 -12.69 -14.05
CA ALA A 49 4.77 -12.66 -13.27
C ALA A 49 3.71 -11.84 -13.99
N TYR A 50 2.52 -12.41 -14.13
CA TYR A 50 1.35 -11.80 -14.74
C TYR A 50 0.36 -11.52 -13.62
N VAL A 51 0.04 -10.25 -13.44
CA VAL A 51 -0.93 -9.81 -12.43
C VAL A 51 -2.29 -9.70 -13.09
N PHE A 52 -3.27 -10.38 -12.52
CA PHE A 52 -4.66 -10.35 -12.94
C PHE A 52 -5.52 -9.79 -11.81
N ASP A 53 -6.59 -9.10 -12.17
CA ASP A 53 -7.63 -8.67 -11.23
C ASP A 53 -8.84 -9.58 -11.40
N PHE A 54 -9.22 -10.25 -10.31
CA PHE A 54 -10.38 -11.13 -10.25
C PHE A 54 -11.48 -10.40 -9.51
N SER A 55 -12.56 -10.05 -10.21
CA SER A 55 -13.68 -9.35 -9.60
C SER A 55 -14.94 -10.20 -9.58
N VAL A 56 -15.64 -10.22 -8.45
CA VAL A 56 -16.93 -10.89 -8.24
C VAL A 56 -17.82 -9.95 -7.43
N ASN A 57 -19.04 -9.68 -7.91
CA ASN A 57 -20.01 -8.81 -7.22
C ASN A 57 -19.46 -7.41 -6.83
N GLY A 58 -18.50 -6.89 -7.59
CA GLY A 58 -17.88 -5.58 -7.33
C GLY A 58 -16.73 -5.60 -6.33
N GLU A 59 -16.47 -6.73 -5.67
CA GLU A 59 -15.24 -6.95 -4.92
C GLU A 59 -14.14 -7.46 -5.86
N SER A 60 -12.91 -7.00 -5.68
CA SER A 60 -11.79 -7.36 -6.55
C SER A 60 -10.57 -7.82 -5.76
N GLN A 61 -9.88 -8.83 -6.28
CA GLN A 61 -8.65 -9.36 -5.72
C GLN A 61 -7.60 -9.55 -6.83
N LYS A 62 -6.40 -9.02 -6.59
CA LYS A 62 -5.26 -9.28 -7.47
C LYS A 62 -4.71 -10.69 -7.25
N GLU A 63 -4.52 -11.43 -8.34
CA GLU A 63 -3.82 -12.71 -8.37
C GLU A 63 -2.55 -12.60 -9.23
N ILE A 64 -1.45 -13.15 -8.72
CA ILE A 64 -0.13 -13.13 -9.37
C ILE A 64 0.17 -14.53 -9.87
N LEU A 65 0.39 -14.68 -11.18
CA LEU A 65 0.66 -15.96 -11.82
C LEU A 65 2.00 -15.94 -12.53
N PHE A 66 2.83 -16.94 -12.29
CA PHE A 66 4.18 -17.04 -12.82
C PHE A 66 4.19 -17.89 -14.07
N VAL A 67 4.71 -17.37 -15.18
CA VAL A 67 4.63 -18.00 -16.50
C VAL A 67 6.01 -18.43 -16.99
N LYS A 68 6.14 -19.71 -17.34
CA LYS A 68 7.34 -20.28 -17.96
C LYS A 68 6.96 -21.17 -19.14
N ASP A 69 7.49 -20.87 -20.32
CA ASP A 69 7.11 -21.51 -21.57
C ASP A 69 5.58 -21.51 -21.75
N ASN A 70 4.96 -22.69 -21.66
CA ASN A 70 3.51 -22.93 -21.80
C ASN A 70 2.83 -23.30 -20.48
N PHE A 71 3.53 -23.16 -19.36
CA PHE A 71 3.02 -23.45 -18.03
C PHE A 71 2.87 -22.16 -17.24
N PHE A 72 1.92 -22.15 -16.32
CA PHE A 72 1.82 -21.12 -15.30
C PHE A 72 1.65 -21.76 -13.92
N PHE A 73 2.08 -21.03 -12.90
CA PHE A 73 2.10 -21.45 -11.50
C PHE A 73 1.51 -20.34 -10.63
N SER A 74 0.79 -20.70 -9.58
CA SER A 74 0.28 -19.73 -8.60
C SER A 74 1.35 -19.30 -7.58
N ASP A 75 2.29 -20.20 -7.29
CA ASP A 75 3.48 -19.91 -6.49
C ASP A 75 4.52 -21.04 -6.66
N PHE A 76 5.75 -20.78 -6.23
CA PHE A 76 6.82 -21.76 -6.03
C PHE A 76 7.80 -21.23 -4.98
N ALA A 77 8.47 -22.12 -4.26
CA ALA A 77 9.41 -21.75 -3.20
C ALA A 77 10.86 -22.10 -3.58
N SER A 78 11.79 -21.21 -3.23
CA SER A 78 13.22 -21.47 -3.33
C SER A 78 13.71 -22.18 -2.07
N MET A 79 14.41 -23.30 -2.24
CA MET A 79 15.09 -23.98 -1.12
C MET A 79 16.35 -23.25 -0.65
N GLU A 80 16.90 -22.36 -1.47
CA GLU A 80 18.11 -21.59 -1.14
C GLU A 80 17.77 -20.37 -0.27
N THR A 81 16.74 -19.61 -0.68
CA THR A 81 16.35 -18.37 0.00
C THR A 81 15.21 -18.56 1.00
N LEU A 82 14.57 -19.73 1.00
CA LEU A 82 13.37 -20.05 1.79
C LEU A 82 12.20 -19.07 1.57
N SER A 83 12.17 -18.41 0.40
CA SER A 83 11.13 -17.45 0.03
C SER A 83 10.29 -17.96 -1.13
N THR A 84 9.04 -17.51 -1.23
CA THR A 84 8.18 -17.83 -2.37
C THR A 84 8.27 -16.80 -3.50
N SER A 85 7.90 -17.22 -4.71
CA SER A 85 7.82 -16.34 -5.86
C SER A 85 6.77 -15.24 -5.70
N LYS A 86 5.67 -15.53 -4.99
CA LYS A 86 4.63 -14.54 -4.66
C LYS A 86 5.15 -13.49 -3.69
N GLU A 87 5.91 -13.88 -2.66
CA GLU A 87 6.58 -12.93 -1.77
C GLU A 87 7.53 -11.99 -2.53
N LYS A 88 8.32 -12.54 -3.47
CA LYS A 88 9.23 -11.75 -4.32
C LYS A 88 8.48 -10.77 -5.21
N ALA A 89 7.44 -11.22 -5.90
CA ALA A 89 6.63 -10.38 -6.77
C ALA A 89 5.90 -9.27 -5.99
N ILE A 90 5.36 -9.59 -4.80
CA ILE A 90 4.73 -8.59 -3.92
C ILE A 90 5.74 -7.52 -3.54
N LYS A 91 6.97 -7.88 -3.14
CA LYS A 91 8.01 -6.89 -2.81
C LYS A 91 8.37 -5.98 -3.99
N ILE A 92 8.40 -6.52 -5.21
CA ILE A 92 8.64 -5.71 -6.41
C ILE A 92 7.49 -4.70 -6.61
N LEU A 93 6.25 -5.17 -6.54
CA LEU A 93 5.06 -4.31 -6.68
C LEU A 93 4.96 -3.26 -5.57
N GLU A 94 5.32 -3.61 -4.33
CA GLU A 94 5.39 -2.68 -3.21
C GLU A 94 6.47 -1.62 -3.44
N LYS A 95 7.65 -2.01 -3.94
CA LYS A 95 8.71 -1.05 -4.27
C LYS A 95 8.29 -0.07 -5.37
N GLU A 96 7.61 -0.56 -6.40
CA GLU A 96 7.08 0.27 -7.49
C GLU A 96 5.94 1.19 -7.00
N ALA A 97 5.04 0.68 -6.16
CA ALA A 97 4.01 1.48 -5.51
C ALA A 97 4.63 2.57 -4.62
N ASN A 98 5.63 2.22 -3.81
CA ASN A 98 6.34 3.18 -2.96
C ASN A 98 6.96 4.30 -3.79
N ALA A 99 7.59 3.99 -4.92
CA ALA A 99 8.15 5.01 -5.81
C ALA A 99 7.07 5.98 -6.33
N ARG A 100 5.92 5.46 -6.77
CA ARG A 100 4.79 6.29 -7.22
C ARG A 100 4.18 7.12 -6.10
N ILE A 101 4.07 6.56 -4.90
CA ILE A 101 3.55 7.25 -3.71
C ILE A 101 4.47 8.42 -3.34
N ILE A 102 5.78 8.19 -3.28
CA ILE A 102 6.76 9.24 -2.98
C ILE A 102 6.74 10.35 -4.04
N GLU A 103 6.63 10.00 -5.33
CA GLU A 103 6.49 10.99 -6.40
C GLU A 103 5.20 11.83 -6.23
N ALA A 104 4.07 11.18 -5.93
CA ALA A 104 2.79 11.87 -5.75
C ALA A 104 2.75 12.79 -4.51
N LEU A 105 3.53 12.48 -3.47
CA LEU A 105 3.64 13.29 -2.25
C LEU A 105 4.26 14.68 -2.51
N GLU A 106 5.00 14.86 -3.62
CA GLU A 106 5.53 16.18 -3.99
C GLU A 106 4.42 17.20 -4.32
N GLU A 107 3.23 16.72 -4.72
CA GLU A 107 2.06 17.55 -5.00
C GLU A 107 1.19 17.80 -3.76
N ASP A 108 1.32 16.97 -2.72
CA ASP A 108 0.44 16.96 -1.53
C ASP A 108 1.17 17.43 -0.26
N LYS A 109 2.17 18.31 -0.42
CA LYS A 109 3.05 18.77 0.68
C LYS A 109 2.30 19.36 1.89
N ASP A 110 1.13 19.95 1.65
CA ASP A 110 0.29 20.53 2.69
C ASP A 110 -0.28 19.48 3.66
N PHE A 111 -0.30 18.19 3.27
CA PHE A 111 -0.72 17.07 4.10
C PHE A 111 0.46 16.35 4.77
N ILE A 112 1.69 16.86 4.63
CA ILE A 112 2.87 16.21 5.20
C ILE A 112 3.30 16.93 6.48
N ILE A 113 3.18 16.22 7.60
CA ILE A 113 3.69 16.68 8.89
C ILE A 113 5.08 16.11 9.12
N THR A 114 6.09 16.98 9.14
CA THR A 114 7.48 16.56 9.35
C THR A 114 7.93 16.75 10.80
N LEU A 115 8.59 15.71 11.35
CA LEU A 115 9.19 15.66 12.69
C LEU A 115 10.62 15.12 12.63
N GLY A 116 11.50 15.63 13.48
CA GLY A 116 12.85 15.10 13.63
C GLY A 116 13.85 15.74 12.67
N SER A 117 15.11 15.32 12.84
CA SER A 117 16.25 15.91 12.12
C SER A 117 17.33 14.88 11.81
N GLY A 118 16.97 13.60 11.88
CA GLY A 118 17.89 12.50 11.62
C GLY A 118 18.14 12.27 10.14
N LYS A 119 19.10 11.37 9.85
CA LYS A 119 19.52 11.06 8.48
C LYS A 119 18.66 10.02 7.78
N LYS A 120 17.91 9.22 8.54
CA LYS A 120 17.02 8.19 7.99
C LYS A 120 15.65 8.81 7.74
N GLU A 121 15.13 8.71 6.52
CA GLU A 121 13.89 9.35 6.12
C GLU A 121 12.76 8.31 6.06
N GLU A 122 11.63 8.57 6.71
CA GLU A 122 10.48 7.66 6.75
C GLU A 122 9.20 8.42 6.39
N PHE A 123 8.44 7.91 5.42
CA PHE A 123 7.10 8.39 5.10
C PHE A 123 6.07 7.43 5.70
N ILE A 124 5.19 7.95 6.55
CA ILE A 124 4.33 7.14 7.40
C ILE A 124 2.88 7.52 7.12
N PHE A 125 2.16 6.64 6.42
CA PHE A 125 0.71 6.72 6.32
C PHE A 125 0.10 6.08 7.56
N SER A 126 -0.63 6.87 8.35
CA SER A 126 -1.07 6.47 9.68
C SER A 126 -2.53 6.84 9.93
N ASP A 127 -3.26 5.92 10.55
CA ASP A 127 -4.66 6.12 10.94
C ASP A 127 -4.78 6.32 12.46
N PRO A 128 -5.33 7.46 12.92
CA PRO A 128 -5.52 7.77 14.35
C PRO A 128 -6.41 6.80 15.15
N LEU A 129 -7.19 5.95 14.48
CA LEU A 129 -8.02 4.91 15.10
C LEU A 129 -7.42 3.51 14.99
N CYS A 130 -6.28 3.34 14.32
CA CYS A 130 -5.64 2.04 14.16
C CYS A 130 -4.74 1.69 15.35
N SER A 131 -5.02 0.55 16.00
CA SER A 131 -4.22 0.03 17.11
C SER A 131 -2.75 -0.19 16.75
N PHE A 132 -2.46 -0.75 15.58
CA PHE A 132 -1.08 -0.93 15.10
C PHE A 132 -0.38 0.41 14.84
N CYS A 133 -1.11 1.43 14.39
CA CYS A 133 -0.55 2.77 14.22
C CYS A 133 -0.22 3.40 15.60
N LYS A 134 -1.08 3.19 16.61
CA LYS A 134 -0.83 3.60 17.99
C LYS A 134 0.41 2.91 18.57
N GLU A 135 0.56 1.61 18.36
CA GLU A 135 1.72 0.84 18.79
C GLU A 135 3.02 1.29 18.10
N HIS A 136 2.95 1.62 16.81
CA HIS A 136 4.05 2.22 16.08
C HIS A 136 4.44 3.58 16.68
N LEU A 137 3.46 4.46 16.91
CA LEU A 137 3.67 5.78 17.47
C LEU A 137 4.25 5.76 18.89
N ALA A 138 3.91 4.75 19.69
CA ALA A 138 4.45 4.56 21.04
C ALA A 138 5.97 4.33 21.05
N LYS A 139 6.55 3.80 19.95
CA LYS A 139 8.00 3.58 19.80
C LYS A 139 8.76 4.83 19.41
N ILE A 140 8.06 5.89 18.98
CA ILE A 140 8.68 7.14 18.54
C ILE A 140 8.92 8.02 19.77
N ASP A 141 10.19 8.27 20.06
CA ASP A 141 10.65 9.14 21.13
C ASP A 141 11.68 10.17 20.62
N ASN A 142 12.21 10.99 21.53
CA ASN A 142 13.21 12.01 21.16
C ASN A 142 14.51 11.40 20.60
N SER A 143 14.88 10.18 21.00
CA SER A 143 16.06 9.50 20.42
C SER A 143 15.79 9.02 18.99
N TYR A 144 14.57 8.55 18.73
CA TYR A 144 14.10 8.19 17.40
C TYR A 144 14.11 9.41 16.47
N LEU A 145 13.56 10.55 16.92
CA LEU A 145 13.55 11.81 16.16
C LEU A 145 14.93 12.44 15.92
N LYS A 146 15.95 12.07 16.70
CA LYS A 146 17.34 12.46 16.45
C LYS A 146 18.03 11.62 15.37
N SER A 147 17.55 10.39 15.17
CA SER A 147 18.12 9.45 14.21
C SER A 147 17.33 9.37 12.91
N HIS A 148 16.05 9.73 12.94
CA HIS A 148 15.14 9.73 11.80
C HIS A 148 14.52 11.11 11.56
N THR A 149 14.12 11.35 10.32
CA THR A 149 13.21 12.43 9.88
C THR A 149 11.93 11.75 9.41
N LEU A 150 10.82 12.05 10.06
CA LEU A 150 9.54 11.39 9.86
C LEU A 150 8.58 12.32 9.14
N HIS A 151 7.96 11.83 8.08
CA HIS A 151 6.94 12.50 7.29
C HIS A 151 5.61 11.78 7.50
N PHE A 152 4.79 12.28 8.42
CA PHE A 152 3.47 11.73 8.68
C PHE A 152 2.45 12.23 7.66
N ILE A 153 1.66 11.29 7.13
CA ILE A 153 0.47 11.53 6.33
C ILE A 153 -0.69 10.81 7.02
N PHE A 154 -1.62 11.58 7.59
CA PHE A 154 -2.76 11.01 8.29
C PHE A 154 -3.89 10.68 7.30
N VAL A 155 -4.25 9.40 7.26
CA VAL A 155 -5.31 8.81 6.43
C VAL A 155 -6.24 7.97 7.32
N SER A 156 -7.30 7.38 6.77
CA SER A 156 -8.21 6.54 7.56
C SER A 156 -8.70 5.32 6.79
N VAL A 157 -8.49 4.13 7.35
CA VAL A 157 -9.19 2.90 6.96
C VAL A 157 -10.47 2.69 7.80
N HIS A 158 -10.64 3.48 8.86
CA HIS A 158 -11.84 3.48 9.73
C HIS A 158 -12.92 4.49 9.27
N GLY A 159 -12.80 5.01 8.05
CA GLY A 159 -13.77 5.91 7.45
C GLY A 159 -13.84 7.28 8.14
N GLU A 160 -15.04 7.88 8.14
CA GLU A 160 -15.33 9.25 8.55
C GLU A 160 -14.75 9.62 9.92
N ALA A 161 -14.95 8.78 10.93
CA ALA A 161 -14.44 9.04 12.28
C ALA A 161 -12.90 9.17 12.33
N GLY A 162 -12.18 8.40 11.50
CA GLY A 162 -10.73 8.51 11.41
C GLY A 162 -10.28 9.73 10.61
N PHE A 163 -11.02 10.12 9.56
CA PHE A 163 -10.75 11.36 8.81
C PHE A 163 -10.97 12.61 9.67
N ASP A 164 -12.04 12.60 10.46
CA ASP A 164 -12.35 13.68 11.41
C ASP A 164 -11.24 13.83 12.46
N ARG A 165 -10.75 12.71 12.99
CA ARG A 165 -9.65 12.69 13.96
C ARG A 165 -8.32 13.12 13.32
N ALA A 166 -8.05 12.69 12.09
CA ALA A 166 -6.89 13.14 11.32
C ALA A 166 -6.96 14.65 11.06
N ASN A 167 -8.14 15.20 10.75
CA ASN A 167 -8.33 16.64 10.57
C ASN A 167 -7.97 17.43 11.84
N LEU A 168 -8.43 16.96 13.01
CA LEU A 168 -8.11 17.60 14.29
C LEU A 168 -6.59 17.63 14.56
N ILE A 169 -5.84 16.60 14.14
CA ILE A 169 -4.38 16.62 14.20
C ILE A 169 -3.83 17.76 13.34
N TYR A 170 -4.21 17.85 12.07
CA TYR A 170 -3.72 18.90 11.18
C TYR A 170 -4.07 20.32 11.64
N GLU A 171 -5.20 20.52 12.31
CA GLU A 171 -5.60 21.82 12.87
C GLU A 171 -4.78 22.17 14.12
N ASN A 172 -4.65 21.22 15.05
CA ASN A 172 -4.02 21.50 16.33
C ASN A 172 -2.50 21.52 16.26
N ILE A 173 -1.89 20.80 15.32
CA ILE A 173 -0.44 20.75 15.16
C ILE A 173 0.17 22.10 14.80
N GLN A 174 -0.59 23.01 14.20
CA GLN A 174 -0.15 24.38 13.88
C GLN A 174 0.19 25.20 15.13
N LYS A 175 -0.31 24.79 16.30
CA LYS A 175 -0.04 25.45 17.58
C LYS A 175 1.33 25.03 18.16
N ALA A 176 1.89 23.91 17.70
CA ALA A 176 3.16 23.37 18.19
C ALA A 176 4.34 24.25 17.78
N GLN A 177 5.27 24.47 18.71
CA GLN A 177 6.48 25.26 18.50
C GLN A 177 7.69 24.41 18.10
N ASN A 178 7.65 23.11 18.38
CA ASN A 178 8.76 22.19 18.13
C ASN A 178 8.25 20.77 17.90
N ASP A 179 9.14 19.87 17.46
CA ASP A 179 8.75 18.51 17.09
C ASP A 179 8.33 17.63 18.27
N ILE A 180 8.75 17.96 19.50
CA ILE A 180 8.30 17.24 20.70
C ILE A 180 6.82 17.56 20.95
N GLU A 181 6.45 18.84 20.91
CA GLU A 181 5.06 19.27 21.04
C GLU A 181 4.18 18.72 19.93
N LYS A 182 4.68 18.70 18.68
CA LYS A 182 3.97 18.05 17.57
C LYS A 182 3.72 16.57 17.84
N LEU A 183 4.74 15.84 18.32
CA LEU A 183 4.62 14.41 18.64
C LEU A 183 3.60 14.18 19.78
N GLU A 184 3.60 15.03 20.80
CA GLU A 184 2.61 14.97 21.90
C GLU A 184 1.19 15.20 21.39
N ILE A 185 0.97 16.20 20.52
CA ILE A 185 -0.32 16.44 19.87
C ILE A 185 -0.76 15.21 19.08
N ILE A 186 0.10 14.65 18.24
CA ILE A 186 -0.22 13.45 17.47
C ILE A 186 -0.59 12.30 18.40
N LYS A 187 0.20 12.02 19.46
CA LYS A 187 -0.08 10.96 20.43
C LYS A 187 -1.42 11.13 21.13
N ASN A 188 -1.73 12.35 21.55
CA ASN A 188 -3.02 12.65 22.19
C ASN A 188 -4.20 12.25 21.30
N TYR A 189 -4.08 12.44 19.97
CA TYR A 189 -5.14 12.09 19.04
C TYR A 189 -5.29 10.58 18.77
N TYR A 190 -4.39 9.74 19.27
CA TYR A 190 -4.47 8.28 19.19
C TYR A 190 -5.03 7.65 20.48
N GLU A 191 -5.36 8.47 21.48
CA GLU A 191 -6.00 7.99 22.70
C GLU A 191 -7.53 7.84 22.52
N ASP A 192 -8.11 6.94 23.32
CA ASP A 192 -9.54 6.59 23.21
C ASP A 192 -10.45 7.68 23.82
N ASN A 193 -9.88 8.55 24.66
CA ASN A 193 -10.60 9.45 25.57
C ASN A 193 -10.61 10.92 25.15
N ILE A 194 -10.44 11.21 23.85
CA ILE A 194 -10.41 12.59 23.36
C ILE A 194 -11.83 13.17 23.36
N ASN A 195 -12.00 14.32 23.99
CA ASN A 195 -13.22 15.11 23.90
C ASN A 195 -13.44 15.53 22.44
N GLN A 196 -14.64 15.26 21.90
CA GLN A 196 -14.99 15.62 20.53
C GLN A 196 -15.01 17.15 20.39
N GLU A 197 -13.91 17.71 19.89
CA GLU A 197 -13.87 19.12 19.46
C GLU A 197 -14.77 19.30 18.23
N PRO A 198 -15.37 20.50 18.04
CA PRO A 198 -16.23 20.75 16.89
C PRO A 198 -15.45 20.62 15.57
N LEU A 199 -16.00 19.85 14.63
CA LEU A 199 -15.38 19.51 13.36
C LEU A 199 -15.68 20.54 12.26
N PHE A 200 -14.69 20.80 11.39
CA PHE A 200 -14.89 21.50 10.12
C PHE A 200 -15.08 20.48 8.97
N ALA A 201 -16.27 20.46 8.36
CA ALA A 201 -16.68 19.43 7.41
C ALA A 201 -15.84 19.35 6.11
N GLN A 202 -15.28 20.47 5.63
CA GLN A 202 -14.63 20.53 4.31
C GLN A 202 -13.30 19.75 4.26
N LYS A 203 -12.51 19.80 5.33
CA LYS A 203 -11.16 19.19 5.35
C LYS A 203 -11.21 17.66 5.53
N SER A 204 -12.29 17.13 6.10
CA SER A 204 -12.55 15.69 6.16
C SER A 204 -12.77 15.10 4.75
N LEU A 205 -13.42 15.85 3.84
CA LEU A 205 -13.58 15.45 2.44
C LEU A 205 -12.24 15.40 1.69
N ASP A 206 -11.36 16.39 1.91
CA ASP A 206 -10.04 16.43 1.27
C ASP A 206 -9.18 15.22 1.69
N LEU A 207 -9.25 14.82 2.97
CA LEU A 207 -8.55 13.63 3.48
C LEU A 207 -9.09 12.32 2.90
N LYS A 208 -10.38 12.26 2.62
CA LYS A 208 -10.96 11.11 1.90
C LYS A 208 -10.42 11.03 0.47
N ILE A 209 -10.39 12.16 -0.25
CA ILE A 209 -9.83 12.22 -1.60
C ILE A 209 -8.34 11.84 -1.60
N LEU A 210 -7.59 12.31 -0.59
CA LEU A 210 -6.19 11.95 -0.37
C LEU A 210 -6.04 10.43 -0.19
N PHE A 211 -6.84 9.83 0.69
CA PHE A 211 -6.82 8.38 0.92
C PHE A 211 -7.14 7.59 -0.35
N ASP A 212 -8.19 7.98 -1.09
CA ASP A 212 -8.56 7.32 -2.36
C ASP A 212 -7.42 7.43 -3.39
N LYS A 213 -6.75 8.59 -3.49
CA LYS A 213 -5.56 8.78 -4.34
C LYS A 213 -4.46 7.78 -3.99
N TYR A 214 -4.05 7.71 -2.72
CA TYR A 214 -2.94 6.83 -2.30
C TYR A 214 -3.31 5.34 -2.31
N ALA A 215 -4.56 4.99 -2.01
CA ALA A 215 -5.06 3.62 -2.16
C ALA A 215 -4.93 3.15 -3.61
N ASN A 216 -5.29 4.00 -4.58
CA ASN A 216 -5.12 3.71 -6.01
C ASN A 216 -3.65 3.61 -6.44
N LEU A 217 -2.73 4.30 -5.78
CA LEU A 217 -1.28 4.20 -6.04
C LEU A 217 -0.63 2.94 -5.44
N GLY A 218 -1.30 2.30 -4.48
CA GLY A 218 -0.87 1.04 -3.88
C GLY A 218 -0.75 1.02 -2.36
N LEU A 219 -1.28 2.03 -1.65
CA LEU A 219 -1.42 2.00 -0.19
C LEU A 219 -2.47 0.95 0.21
N LYS A 220 -2.06 -0.11 0.90
CA LYS A 220 -2.92 -1.28 1.17
C LYS A 220 -3.32 -1.47 2.64
N TYR A 221 -2.55 -0.90 3.56
CA TYR A 221 -2.73 -1.08 5.01
C TYR A 221 -2.19 0.15 5.75
N VAL A 222 -2.40 0.22 7.05
CA VAL A 222 -1.81 1.22 7.94
C VAL A 222 -1.39 0.55 9.26
N PRO A 223 -0.26 0.94 9.90
CA PRO A 223 0.68 1.95 9.41
C PRO A 223 1.41 1.42 8.16
N TYR A 224 1.58 2.27 7.16
CA TYR A 224 2.37 1.97 5.96
C TYR A 224 3.59 2.87 5.95
N ILE A 225 4.77 2.25 6.00
CA ILE A 225 6.04 2.94 6.21
C ILE A 225 6.92 2.74 4.98
N ILE A 226 7.36 3.84 4.39
CA ILE A 226 8.32 3.87 3.29
C ILE A 226 9.63 4.45 3.83
N GLU A 227 10.65 3.61 3.94
CA GLU A 227 12.01 4.03 4.27
C GLU A 227 12.75 4.51 3.02
N LYS A 228 13.50 5.62 3.14
CA LYS A 228 14.28 6.23 2.06
C LYS A 228 15.73 6.50 2.46
#